data_AF-A0A381UAK1-F1
#
_entry.id   AF-A0A381UAK1-F1
#
_cell.length_a   1.000
_cell.length_b   1.000
_cell.length_c   1.000
_cell.angle_alpha   90.00
_cell.angle_beta   90.00
_cell.angle_gamma   90.00
#
_symmetry.space_group_name_H-M   'P 1'
#
loop_
_entity.id
_entity.type
_entity.pdbx_description
1 polymer ?
#
loop_
_entity_poly.entity_id
_entity_poly.type
_entity_poly.pdbx_seq_one_letter_code
_entity_poly.pdbx_strand_id
1 'polypeptide(L)'
;CGVTVLISLLDETGGLALFTQLLAGMSTPDSVTAVIAFSTGFISIYSSTSGVVLPAMLPTVPGLANLLGGVEPIAIASAMNVGGHLVDVSALSTLGALCMAAAPKTEDPRALFNKLMAWGLSMTIVGAAVCYLLFTVLEIGIQ
;
A
#
# COMPACT_ATOMS: atom_id res chain seq x y z
N CYS A 1 14.04 -12.04 -5.46
CA CYS A 1 15.14 -12.76 -4.76
C CYS A 1 15.57 -12.04 -3.48
N GLY A 2 16.00 -10.77 -3.53
CA GLY A 2 16.43 -10.06 -2.30
C GLY A 2 15.32 -9.81 -1.27
N VAL A 3 14.19 -9.23 -1.71
CA VAL A 3 13.07 -8.89 -0.82
C VAL A 3 12.45 -10.13 -0.17
N THR A 4 12.31 -11.22 -0.92
CA THR A 4 11.80 -12.50 -0.40
C THR A 4 12.70 -13.07 0.70
N VAL A 5 14.02 -13.01 0.53
CA VAL A 5 14.97 -13.45 1.57
C VAL A 5 14.87 -12.55 2.82
N LEU A 6 14.72 -11.24 2.63
CA LEU A 6 14.51 -10.32 3.76
C LEU A 6 13.22 -10.62 4.51
N ILE A 7 12.14 -10.94 3.80
CA ILE A 7 10.86 -11.34 4.40
C ILE A 7 11.04 -12.64 5.18
N SER A 8 11.74 -13.64 4.62
CA SER A 8 12.04 -14.89 5.33
C SER A 8 12.84 -14.65 6.62
N LEU A 9 13.83 -13.74 6.60
CA LEU A 9 14.57 -13.37 7.81
C LEU A 9 13.71 -12.61 8.82
N LEU A 10 12.82 -11.72 8.37
CA LEU A 10 11.89 -11.00 9.24
C LEU A 10 10.86 -11.93 9.90
N ASP A 11 10.45 -12.98 9.21
CA ASP A 11 9.60 -14.04 9.76
C ASP A 11 10.36 -14.85 10.82
N GLU A 12 11.57 -15.29 10.50
CA GLU A 12 12.42 -16.10 11.38
C GLU A 12 12.90 -15.35 12.64
N THR A 13 13.09 -14.02 12.54
CA THR A 13 13.47 -13.15 13.67
C THR A 13 12.27 -12.63 14.47
N GLY A 14 11.04 -12.94 14.07
CA GLY A 14 9.82 -12.43 14.70
C GLY A 14 9.53 -10.94 14.42
N GLY A 15 10.29 -10.30 13.53
CA GLY A 15 10.06 -8.92 13.11
C GLY A 15 8.71 -8.72 12.42
N LEU A 16 8.23 -9.73 11.69
CA LEU A 16 6.90 -9.72 11.06
C LEU A 16 5.78 -9.60 12.10
N ALA A 17 5.90 -10.32 13.23
CA ALA A 17 4.92 -10.27 14.32
C ALA A 17 4.91 -8.90 15.02
N LEU A 18 6.09 -8.30 15.25
CA LEU A 18 6.19 -6.94 15.80
C LEU A 18 5.56 -5.90 14.88
N PHE A 19 5.85 -5.99 13.58
CA PHE A 19 5.29 -5.07 12.60
C PHE A 19 3.77 -5.21 12.48
N THR A 20 3.25 -6.44 12.54
CA THR A 20 1.81 -6.72 12.60
C THR A 20 1.18 -6.11 13.86
N GLN A 21 1.82 -6.24 15.03
CA GLN A 21 1.33 -5.63 16.27
C GLN A 21 1.32 -4.10 16.23
N LEU A 22 2.34 -3.48 15.63
CA LEU A 22 2.38 -2.02 15.42
C LEU A 22 1.21 -1.56 14.54
N LEU A 23 1.00 -2.24 13.42
CA LEU A 23 -0.12 -1.94 12.52
C LEU A 23 -1.48 -2.17 13.18
N ALA A 24 -1.63 -3.24 13.96
CA ALA A 24 -2.83 -3.52 14.73
C ALA A 24 -3.06 -2.46 15.82
N GLY A 25 -2.01 -2.00 16.51
CA GLY A 25 -2.12 -0.96 17.54
C GLY A 25 -2.50 0.42 16.98
N MET A 26 -2.23 0.68 15.71
CA MET A 26 -2.63 1.90 15.00
C MET A 26 -4.01 1.78 14.33
N SER A 27 -4.59 0.58 14.28
CA SER A 27 -5.80 0.28 13.51
C SER A 27 -6.93 -0.20 14.42
N THR A 28 -8.16 0.01 13.97
CA THR A 28 -9.36 -0.63 14.53
C THR A 28 -9.94 -1.58 13.48
N PRO A 29 -10.83 -2.52 13.83
CA PRO A 29 -11.48 -3.40 12.86
C PRO A 29 -12.11 -2.63 11.69
N ASP A 30 -12.73 -1.50 11.98
CA ASP A 30 -13.39 -0.65 10.98
C ASP A 30 -12.41 0.21 10.17
N SER A 31 -11.21 0.49 10.68
CA SER A 31 -10.23 1.38 10.05
C SER A 31 -9.02 0.66 9.45
N VAL A 32 -8.86 -0.65 9.68
CA VAL A 32 -7.67 -1.39 9.26
C VAL A 32 -7.48 -1.38 7.76
N THR A 33 -8.55 -1.53 6.98
CA THR A 33 -8.48 -1.50 5.51
C THR A 33 -8.02 -0.14 5.01
N ALA A 34 -8.47 0.94 5.63
CA ALA A 34 -8.06 2.30 5.31
C ALA A 34 -6.59 2.57 5.68
N VAL A 35 -6.17 2.19 6.90
CA VAL A 35 -4.80 2.36 7.39
C VAL A 35 -3.82 1.56 6.53
N ILE A 36 -4.19 0.32 6.19
CA ILE A 36 -3.38 -0.56 5.36
C ILE A 36 -3.32 -0.05 3.92
N ALA A 37 -4.43 0.36 3.32
CA ALA A 37 -4.45 0.95 1.98
C ALA A 37 -3.62 2.25 1.91
N PHE A 38 -3.70 3.09 2.94
CA PHE A 38 -2.89 4.30 3.04
C PHE A 38 -1.41 3.97 3.16
N SER A 39 -1.05 3.06 4.07
CA SER A 39 0.35 2.69 4.33
C SER A 39 0.98 2.02 3.10
N THR A 40 0.26 1.09 2.48
CA THR A 40 0.72 0.44 1.24
C THR A 40 0.82 1.43 0.09
N GLY A 41 -0.17 2.29 -0.12
CA GLY A 41 -0.13 3.34 -1.14
C GLY A 41 1.05 4.30 -0.93
N PHE A 42 1.27 4.75 0.31
CA PHE A 42 2.37 5.66 0.64
C PHE A 42 3.74 5.05 0.36
N ILE A 43 3.96 3.79 0.74
CA ILE A 43 5.21 3.08 0.46
C ILE A 43 5.36 2.86 -1.07
N SER A 44 4.25 2.63 -1.77
CA SER A 44 4.20 2.44 -3.24
C SER A 44 4.51 3.70 -4.03
N ILE A 45 4.45 4.89 -3.43
CA ILE A 45 4.91 6.16 -4.07
C ILE A 45 6.38 6.05 -4.51
N TYR A 46 7.20 5.36 -3.70
CA TYR A 46 8.65 5.27 -3.87
C TYR A 46 9.11 3.89 -4.33
N SER A 47 8.26 2.86 -4.20
CA SER A 47 8.62 1.47 -4.42
C SER A 47 7.62 0.75 -5.32
N SER A 48 8.06 -0.33 -5.96
CA SER A 48 7.14 -1.14 -6.79
C SER A 48 6.14 -1.87 -5.91
N THR A 49 4.84 -1.61 -6.15
CA THR A 49 3.73 -2.29 -5.46
C THR A 49 3.86 -3.80 -5.54
N SER A 50 3.98 -4.32 -6.76
CA SER A 50 4.08 -5.75 -7.04
C SER A 50 5.41 -6.37 -6.60
N GLY A 51 6.52 -5.61 -6.69
CA GLY A 51 7.86 -6.13 -6.45
C GLY A 51 8.31 -6.12 -4.99
N VAL A 52 7.79 -5.19 -4.18
CA VAL A 52 8.30 -4.93 -2.82
C VAL A 52 7.18 -4.84 -1.79
N VAL A 53 6.13 -4.07 -2.08
CA VAL A 53 5.09 -3.75 -1.10
C VAL A 53 4.20 -4.95 -0.82
N LEU A 54 3.67 -5.60 -1.85
CA LEU A 54 2.82 -6.78 -1.69
C LEU A 54 3.58 -7.96 -1.05
N PRO A 55 4.80 -8.34 -1.49
CA PRO A 55 5.55 -9.40 -0.83
C PRO A 55 5.82 -9.12 0.66
N ALA A 56 6.08 -7.86 1.04
CA ALA A 56 6.39 -7.50 2.42
C ALA A 56 5.15 -7.39 3.32
N MET A 57 4.01 -6.96 2.77
CA MET A 57 2.79 -6.70 3.54
C MET A 57 1.81 -7.87 3.54
N LEU A 58 1.72 -8.66 2.47
CA LEU A 58 0.81 -9.81 2.41
C LEU A 58 1.00 -10.82 3.56
N PRO A 59 2.23 -11.13 4.02
CA PRO A 59 2.44 -12.05 5.14
C PRO A 59 1.89 -11.53 6.48
N THR A 60 1.63 -10.22 6.63
CA THR A 60 1.08 -9.63 7.88
C THR A 60 -0.44 -9.75 7.97
N VAL A 61 -1.12 -9.97 6.83
CA VAL A 61 -2.59 -10.08 6.71
C VAL A 61 -3.21 -11.07 7.70
N PRO A 62 -2.75 -12.34 7.80
CA PRO A 62 -3.34 -13.29 8.74
C PRO A 62 -3.13 -12.88 10.20
N GLY A 63 -1.99 -12.25 10.51
CA GLY A 63 -1.71 -11.72 11.85
C GLY A 63 -2.64 -10.56 12.22
N LEU A 64 -2.90 -9.66 11.27
CA LEU A 64 -3.81 -8.52 11.45
C LEU A 64 -5.25 -8.96 11.64
N ALA A 65 -5.73 -9.92 10.82
CA ALA A 65 -7.08 -10.45 10.94
C ALA A 65 -7.30 -11.14 12.31
N ASN A 66 -6.32 -11.89 12.80
CA ASN A 66 -6.38 -12.54 14.10
C ASN A 66 -6.32 -11.55 15.28
N LEU A 67 -5.51 -10.49 15.19
CA LEU A 67 -5.33 -9.51 16.27
C LEU A 67 -6.51 -8.55 16.41
N LEU A 68 -7.08 -8.10 15.29
CA LEU A 68 -8.16 -7.12 15.29
C LEU A 68 -9.52 -7.77 15.48
N GLY A 69 -9.71 -8.99 14.97
CA GLY A 69 -10.98 -9.72 15.04
C GLY A 69 -12.08 -9.07 14.20
N GLY A 70 -12.96 -9.88 13.61
CA GLY A 70 -14.11 -9.38 12.85
C GLY A 70 -13.79 -8.76 11.48
N VAL A 71 -12.56 -8.91 10.98
CA VAL A 71 -12.17 -8.45 9.63
C VAL A 71 -11.68 -9.64 8.81
N GLU A 72 -12.23 -9.79 7.61
CA GLU A 72 -11.83 -10.87 6.71
C GLU A 72 -10.42 -10.63 6.15
N PRO A 73 -9.52 -11.64 6.15
CA PRO A 73 -8.18 -11.52 5.56
C PRO A 73 -8.20 -11.03 4.10
N ILE A 74 -9.24 -11.40 3.33
CA ILE A 74 -9.38 -10.98 1.94
C ILE A 74 -9.61 -9.47 1.81
N ALA A 75 -10.34 -8.87 2.76
CA ALA A 75 -10.62 -7.43 2.78
C ALA A 75 -9.32 -6.63 3.02
N ILE A 76 -8.47 -7.13 3.92
CA ILE A 76 -7.16 -6.52 4.18
C ILE A 76 -6.25 -6.67 2.96
N ALA A 77 -6.16 -7.87 2.36
CA ALA A 77 -5.32 -8.12 1.19
C ALA A 77 -5.77 -7.32 -0.04
N SER A 78 -7.09 -7.20 -0.26
CA SER A 78 -7.64 -6.39 -1.35
C SER A 78 -7.44 -4.90 -1.13
N ALA A 79 -7.59 -4.41 0.11
CA ALA A 79 -7.25 -3.03 0.46
C ALA A 79 -5.76 -2.70 0.22
N MET A 80 -4.85 -3.62 0.51
CA MET A 80 -3.42 -3.49 0.15
C MET A 80 -3.23 -3.37 -1.37
N ASN A 81 -3.93 -4.22 -2.11
CA ASN A 81 -3.80 -4.29 -3.57
C ASN A 81 -4.33 -3.01 -4.24
N VAL A 82 -5.50 -2.55 -3.82
CA VAL A 82 -6.13 -1.31 -4.31
C VAL A 82 -5.31 -0.09 -3.90
N GLY A 83 -4.87 -0.01 -2.64
CA GLY A 83 -4.06 1.09 -2.12
C GLY A 83 -2.71 1.22 -2.84
N GLY A 84 -2.04 0.10 -3.11
CA GLY A 84 -0.77 0.09 -3.84
C GLY A 84 -0.91 0.48 -5.31
N HIS A 85 -1.83 -0.16 -6.05
CA HIS A 85 -1.96 0.08 -7.50
C HIS A 85 -2.58 1.44 -7.85
N LEU A 86 -3.38 2.04 -6.98
CA LEU A 86 -3.88 3.41 -7.20
C LEU A 86 -2.76 4.45 -7.24
N VAL A 87 -1.61 4.15 -6.62
CA VAL A 87 -0.49 5.08 -6.44
C VAL A 87 0.68 4.77 -7.39
N ASP A 88 0.58 3.69 -8.18
CA ASP A 88 1.62 3.22 -9.11
C ASP A 88 1.96 4.19 -10.25
N VAL A 89 1.22 5.30 -10.44
CA VAL A 89 1.55 6.35 -11.43
C VAL A 89 2.41 7.49 -10.83
N SER A 90 2.94 7.31 -9.62
CA SER A 90 3.86 8.27 -9.00
C SER A 90 5.18 8.43 -9.79
N ALA A 91 5.82 9.60 -9.68
CA ALA A 91 7.03 9.98 -10.44
C ALA A 91 8.20 8.99 -10.29
N LEU A 92 8.27 8.34 -9.12
CA LEU A 92 9.31 7.38 -8.74
C LEU A 92 9.00 5.94 -9.14
N SER A 93 7.78 5.66 -9.60
CA SER A 93 7.40 4.35 -10.14
C SER A 93 7.94 4.19 -11.57
N THR A 94 8.07 2.94 -12.03
CA THR A 94 8.52 2.60 -13.38
C THR A 94 7.74 3.36 -14.46
N LEU A 95 6.43 3.53 -14.28
CA LEU A 95 5.57 4.28 -15.22
C LEU A 95 5.85 5.79 -15.16
N GLY A 96 6.04 6.35 -13.96
CA GLY A 96 6.39 7.76 -13.77
C GLY A 96 7.76 8.10 -14.35
N ALA A 97 8.75 7.22 -14.16
CA ALA A 97 10.08 7.35 -14.72
C ALA A 97 10.06 7.30 -16.27
N LEU A 98 9.26 6.41 -16.85
CA LEU A 98 9.04 6.36 -18.31
C LEU A 98 8.32 7.62 -18.81
N CYS A 99 7.31 8.12 -18.10
CA CYS A 99 6.64 9.38 -18.44
C CYS A 99 7.60 10.57 -18.42
N MET A 100 8.46 10.67 -17.40
CA MET A 100 9.48 11.73 -17.34
C MET A 100 10.55 11.57 -18.43
N ALA A 101 10.95 10.34 -18.77
CA ALA A 101 11.89 10.06 -19.85
C ALA A 101 11.31 10.36 -21.25
N ALA A 102 10.00 10.18 -21.41
CA ALA A 102 9.27 10.46 -22.66
C ALA A 102 8.79 11.92 -22.77
N ALA A 103 8.97 12.74 -21.73
CA ALA A 103 8.50 14.12 -21.70
C ALA A 103 9.20 14.98 -22.78
N PRO A 104 8.47 15.87 -23.48
CA PRO A 104 9.06 16.79 -24.45
C PRO A 104 10.12 17.68 -23.80
N LYS A 105 11.21 18.01 -24.52
CA LYS A 105 12.28 18.90 -24.02
C LYS A 105 11.82 20.34 -23.68
N THR A 106 10.60 20.70 -24.05
CA THR A 106 9.95 21.97 -23.74
C THR A 106 9.29 22.01 -22.36
N GLU A 107 9.06 20.86 -21.72
CA GLU A 107 8.52 20.77 -20.36
C GLU A 107 9.64 20.85 -19.31
N ASP A 108 9.35 21.48 -18.17
CA ASP A 108 10.29 21.52 -17.05
C ASP A 108 10.23 20.19 -16.28
N PRO A 109 11.31 19.39 -16.28
CA PRO A 109 11.33 18.08 -15.63
C PRO A 109 11.08 18.18 -14.12
N ARG A 110 11.44 19.28 -13.47
CA ARG A 110 11.18 19.48 -12.03
C ARG A 110 9.71 19.75 -11.77
N ALA A 111 9.05 20.53 -12.62
CA ALA A 111 7.63 20.80 -12.50
C ALA A 111 6.80 19.53 -12.76
N LEU A 112 7.17 18.73 -13.76
CA LEU A 112 6.54 17.45 -14.06
C LEU A 112 6.73 16.44 -12.91
N PHE A 113 7.95 16.34 -12.35
CA PHE A 113 8.23 15.50 -11.18
C PHE A 113 7.36 15.89 -9.98
N ASN A 114 7.28 17.19 -9.65
CA ASN A 114 6.47 17.67 -8.53
C ASN A 114 4.97 17.41 -8.75
N LYS A 115 4.46 17.55 -9.98
CA LYS A 115 3.06 17.23 -10.31
C LYS A 115 2.75 15.74 -10.14
N LEU A 116 3.64 14.87 -10.61
CA LEU A 116 3.49 13.41 -10.48
C LEU A 116 3.60 12.96 -9.02
N MET A 117 4.50 13.56 -8.23
CA MET A 117 4.60 13.33 -6.79
C MET A 117 3.36 13.82 -6.03
N ALA A 118 2.88 15.03 -6.33
CA ALA A 118 1.66 15.57 -5.72
C ALA A 118 0.44 14.71 -6.08
N TRP A 119 0.38 14.20 -7.32
CA TRP A 119 -0.66 13.28 -7.76
C TRP A 119 -0.60 11.96 -6.99
N GLY A 120 0.57 11.32 -6.88
CA GLY A 120 0.73 10.07 -6.13
C GLY A 120 0.35 10.20 -4.65
N LEU A 121 0.78 11.29 -4.01
CA LEU A 121 0.44 11.59 -2.61
C LEU A 121 -1.07 11.82 -2.43
N SER A 122 -1.70 12.53 -3.38
CA SER A 122 -3.15 12.78 -3.37
C SER A 122 -3.93 11.47 -3.56
N MET A 123 -3.50 10.62 -4.49
CA MET A 123 -4.13 9.33 -4.77
C MET A 123 -4.00 8.34 -3.61
N THR A 124 -2.99 8.50 -2.75
CA THR A 124 -2.87 7.71 -1.51
C THR A 124 -4.01 8.01 -0.54
N ILE A 125 -4.38 9.28 -0.40
CA ILE A 125 -5.53 9.70 0.44
C ILE A 125 -6.84 9.23 -0.19
N VAL A 126 -6.99 9.37 -1.51
CA VAL A 126 -8.18 8.89 -2.23
C VAL A 126 -8.32 7.38 -2.10
N GLY A 127 -7.23 6.62 -2.25
CA GLY A 127 -7.24 5.16 -2.09
C GLY A 127 -7.62 4.72 -0.69
N ALA A 128 -7.10 5.41 0.34
CA ALA A 128 -7.51 5.17 1.72
C ALA A 128 -9.01 5.44 1.94
N ALA A 129 -9.54 6.55 1.41
CA ALA A 129 -10.95 6.90 1.51
C ALA A 129 -11.86 5.93 0.73
N VAL A 130 -11.43 5.47 -0.46
CA VAL A 130 -12.16 4.48 -1.26
C VAL A 130 -12.17 3.13 -0.58
N CYS A 131 -11.03 2.65 -0.05
CA CYS A 131 -10.97 1.40 0.70
C CYS A 131 -11.80 1.47 1.98
N TYR A 132 -11.81 2.60 2.68
CA TYR A 132 -12.70 2.83 3.82
C TYR A 132 -14.17 2.73 3.41
N LEU A 133 -14.58 3.41 2.33
CA LEU A 133 -15.96 3.35 1.87
C LEU A 133 -16.38 1.95 1.39
N LEU A 134 -15.52 1.24 0.67
CA LEU A 134 -15.85 -0.09 0.12
C LEU A 134 -15.89 -1.19 1.17
N PHE A 135 -14.91 -1.22 2.09
CA PHE A 135 -14.80 -2.30 3.07
C PHE A 135 -15.47 -1.97 4.40
N THR A 136 -15.52 -0.71 4.82
CA THR A 136 -16.13 -0.31 6.08
C THR A 136 -17.60 0.09 5.92
N VAL A 137 -17.96 0.81 4.86
CA VAL A 137 -19.34 1.31 4.69
C VAL A 137 -20.19 0.37 3.82
N LEU A 138 -19.59 -0.24 2.81
CA LEU A 138 -20.30 -1.11 1.87
C LEU A 138 -20.17 -2.61 2.19
N GLU A 139 -19.36 -2.98 3.21
CA GLU A 139 -19.10 -4.35 3.68
C GLU A 139 -18.79 -5.35 2.55
N ILE A 140 -18.19 -4.90 1.44
CA ILE A 140 -17.88 -5.77 0.31
C ILE A 140 -16.76 -6.73 0.74
N GLY A 141 -17.11 -8.00 0.94
CA GLY A 141 -16.17 -9.04 1.37
C GLY A 141 -16.14 -9.31 2.88
N ILE A 142 -17.26 -9.10 3.57
CA ILE A 142 -17.51 -9.54 4.97
C ILE A 142 -18.59 -10.65 5.01
N GLN A 143 -18.76 -11.44 3.94
CA GLN A 143 -19.75 -12.54 3.87
C GLN A 143 -19.10 -13.92 3.85
#